data_AF-A0A401G4B0-F1
#
_entry.id   AF-A0A401G4B0-F1
#
_cell.length_a   1.000
_cell.length_b   1.000
_cell.length_c   1.000
_cell.angle_alpha   90.00
_cell.angle_beta   90.00
_cell.angle_gamma   90.00
#
_symmetry.space_group_name_H-M   'P 1'
#
loop_
_entity.id
_entity.type
_entity.pdbx_description
1 polymer ?
#
loop_
_entity_poly.entity_id
_entity_poly.type
_entity_poly.pdbx_seq_one_letter_code
_entity_poly.pdbx_strand_id
1 'polypeptide(L)'
;MFETLQRSLKLTGIVVGSVLVLTGCSGCIDEAAERDARIMKKARAATGGEMTAEKKDSESGCLKSFFTQSLHHTGEGMRYWYEEAGGFMDITGIPYAQLDCKNCHIQSCDKCHVREEGKQKVLSREKARDMKTCMPCHGREGLTFKFDAAKGQTGVHMAADMACADCHFGDDVHGDGQFRQSMRAPGAVAMTCEKCHVDQVRESPAFDPETAAHAAHGDKLACQACHVSNTTACMNCHFNRFLETGQRKGNFIPMKEWLLLINHEGKVTSGSAMTLVYDQKKFIAYVPYYTHSVMPEGRKCDDCHQNKAVQLLEKGEKVPVMAFRDGKVVPWKGVVPVIPDQLDFVYLDKTDAGWVPLSDDTKETVQFAEYGEPLTPDQLRMLAEDVSE
;
A
#
# COMPACT_ATOMS: atom_id res chain seq x y z
N MET A 1 -22.44 -62.20 19.14
CA MET A 1 -22.09 -63.62 19.05
C MET A 1 -21.64 -63.86 17.61
N PHE A 2 -20.37 -64.25 17.43
CA PHE A 2 -19.64 -64.61 16.18
C PHE A 2 -19.36 -63.49 15.16
N GLU A 3 -18.14 -62.95 15.10
CA GLU A 3 -16.89 -63.46 14.43
C GLU A 3 -16.91 -63.28 12.90
N THR A 4 -16.13 -62.35 12.35
CA THR A 4 -14.73 -62.48 11.86
C THR A 4 -14.63 -63.14 10.48
N LEU A 5 -14.15 -62.38 9.47
CA LEU A 5 -13.31 -62.97 8.40
C LEU A 5 -12.48 -61.89 7.69
N GLN A 6 -11.21 -61.80 8.09
CA GLN A 6 -10.12 -61.38 7.21
C GLN A 6 -9.87 -62.51 6.20
N ARG A 7 -9.65 -62.18 4.92
CA ARG A 7 -8.56 -62.80 4.14
C ARG A 7 -8.20 -61.98 2.89
N SER A 8 -6.93 -61.60 2.92
CA SER A 8 -6.02 -61.24 1.82
C SER A 8 -6.30 -61.93 0.48
N LEU A 9 -6.25 -61.17 -0.61
CA LEU A 9 -5.61 -61.60 -1.85
C LEU A 9 -4.95 -60.40 -2.55
N LYS A 10 -3.62 -60.41 -2.58
CA LYS A 10 -2.80 -59.65 -3.54
C LYS A 10 -2.91 -60.35 -4.91
N LEU A 11 -3.07 -59.61 -6.01
CA LEU A 11 -2.01 -59.37 -6.99
C LEU A 11 -2.55 -58.65 -8.26
N THR A 12 -1.83 -57.57 -8.62
CA THR A 12 -1.51 -57.07 -9.97
C THR A 12 -2.61 -56.65 -10.94
N GLY A 13 -2.65 -55.33 -11.19
CA GLY A 13 -3.31 -54.70 -12.33
C GLY A 13 -2.89 -53.23 -12.46
N ILE A 14 -1.77 -53.03 -13.16
CA ILE A 14 -1.24 -51.82 -13.83
C ILE A 14 -2.13 -50.57 -13.75
N VAL A 15 -1.63 -49.49 -13.12
CA VAL A 15 -2.05 -48.11 -13.43
C VAL A 15 -0.80 -47.27 -13.65
N VAL A 16 -0.75 -46.71 -14.86
CA VAL A 16 0.29 -45.84 -15.41
C VAL A 16 0.30 -44.51 -14.66
N GLY A 17 1.51 -44.02 -14.39
CA GLY A 17 1.79 -42.94 -13.45
C GLY A 17 1.33 -41.54 -13.86
N SER A 18 1.20 -40.71 -12.83
CA SER A 18 1.25 -39.25 -12.87
C SER A 18 1.86 -38.79 -11.54
N VAL A 19 3.20 -38.78 -11.46
CA VAL A 19 3.92 -37.99 -10.45
C VAL A 19 4.03 -36.59 -11.05
N LEU A 20 3.10 -35.71 -10.68
CA LEU A 20 3.25 -34.28 -10.96
C LEU A 20 4.15 -33.70 -9.88
N VAL A 21 5.41 -33.50 -10.25
CA VAL A 21 6.44 -32.84 -9.45
C VAL A 21 6.04 -31.37 -9.30
N LEU A 22 5.56 -30.99 -8.12
CA LEU A 22 5.45 -29.59 -7.68
C LEU A 22 6.85 -29.10 -7.29
N THR A 23 7.68 -28.76 -8.27
CA THR A 23 8.91 -27.98 -8.08
C THR A 23 8.79 -26.71 -8.90
N GLY A 24 8.28 -25.64 -8.28
CA GLY A 24 8.10 -24.35 -8.96
C GLY A 24 8.05 -23.13 -8.04
N CYS A 25 7.66 -23.26 -6.77
CA CYS A 25 7.63 -22.12 -5.83
C CYS A 25 8.70 -22.14 -4.74
N SER A 26 9.26 -23.32 -4.42
CA SER A 26 10.32 -23.44 -3.40
C SER A 26 11.64 -22.83 -3.89
N GLY A 27 11.96 -23.01 -5.18
CA GLY A 27 13.21 -22.53 -5.77
C GLY A 27 13.36 -21.00 -5.74
N CYS A 28 12.29 -20.24 -5.95
CA CYS A 28 12.35 -18.77 -5.93
C CYS A 28 12.53 -18.21 -4.51
N ILE A 29 12.00 -18.90 -3.50
CA ILE A 29 12.17 -18.54 -2.08
C ILE A 29 13.60 -18.88 -1.63
N ASP A 30 14.10 -20.04 -2.04
CA ASP A 30 15.47 -20.47 -1.75
C ASP A 30 16.51 -19.58 -2.47
N GLU A 31 16.25 -19.18 -3.72
CA GLU A 31 17.11 -18.24 -4.46
C GLU A 31 17.13 -16.84 -3.85
N ALA A 32 15.98 -16.35 -3.33
CA ALA A 32 15.89 -15.10 -2.60
C ALA A 32 16.67 -15.17 -1.28
N ALA A 33 16.51 -16.25 -0.51
CA ALA A 33 17.26 -16.47 0.73
C ALA A 33 18.78 -16.57 0.49
N GLU A 34 19.20 -17.25 -0.59
CA GLU A 34 20.61 -17.31 -0.98
C GLU A 34 21.15 -15.95 -1.46
N ARG A 35 20.33 -15.16 -2.16
CA ARG A 35 20.67 -13.79 -2.56
C ARG A 35 20.89 -12.90 -1.34
N ASP A 36 20.01 -12.98 -0.35
CA ASP A 36 20.12 -12.23 0.91
C ASP A 36 21.36 -12.65 1.70
N ALA A 37 21.66 -13.94 1.77
CA ALA A 37 22.88 -14.45 2.39
C ALA A 37 24.16 -13.93 1.68
N ARG A 38 24.14 -13.83 0.34
CA ARG A 38 25.24 -13.27 -0.46
C ARG A 38 25.40 -11.76 -0.24
N ILE A 39 24.30 -11.00 -0.15
CA ILE A 39 24.30 -9.56 0.14
C ILE A 39 24.88 -9.31 1.54
N MET A 40 24.42 -10.06 2.55
CA MET A 40 24.93 -10.00 3.92
C MET A 40 26.42 -10.35 3.99
N LYS A 41 26.90 -11.33 3.21
CA LYS A 41 28.32 -11.69 3.15
C LYS A 41 29.17 -10.59 2.49
N LYS A 42 28.66 -9.94 1.43
CA LYS A 42 29.33 -8.79 0.80
C LYS A 42 29.37 -7.57 1.72
N ALA A 43 28.29 -7.31 2.45
CA ALA A 43 28.24 -6.25 3.46
C ALA A 43 29.26 -6.49 4.59
N ARG A 44 29.42 -7.74 5.05
CA ARG A 44 30.45 -8.13 6.04
C ARG A 44 31.89 -7.98 5.52
N ALA A 45 32.13 -8.28 4.24
CA ALA A 45 33.44 -8.13 3.63
C ALA A 45 33.83 -6.65 3.39
N ALA A 46 32.84 -5.78 3.14
CA ALA A 46 33.06 -4.35 2.92
C ALA A 46 33.34 -3.56 4.20
N THR A 47 32.98 -4.07 5.38
CA THR A 47 33.11 -3.34 6.65
C THR A 47 34.32 -3.73 7.51
N GLY A 48 35.18 -4.65 7.04
CA GLY A 48 36.58 -4.78 7.48
C GLY A 48 36.84 -4.89 9.00
N GLY A 49 35.89 -5.37 9.81
CA GLY A 49 36.06 -5.47 11.25
C GLY A 49 35.27 -6.64 11.84
N GLU A 50 35.97 -7.50 12.58
CA GLU A 50 35.35 -8.48 13.48
C GLU A 50 34.44 -7.75 14.47
N MET A 51 33.13 -7.77 14.22
CA MET A 51 32.16 -7.51 15.28
C MET A 51 32.12 -8.76 16.15
N THR A 52 32.90 -8.75 17.23
CA THR A 52 32.67 -9.61 18.39
C THR A 52 31.22 -9.44 18.82
N ALA A 53 30.42 -10.46 18.58
CA ALA A 53 29.02 -10.50 18.97
C ALA A 53 28.90 -10.68 20.49
N GLU A 54 29.04 -9.58 21.20
CA GLU A 54 28.30 -9.35 22.44
C GLU A 54 27.58 -8.01 22.27
N LYS A 55 26.42 -8.07 21.58
CA LYS A 55 25.41 -7.02 21.76
C LYS A 55 24.94 -7.12 23.19
N LYS A 56 25.52 -6.29 24.05
CA LYS A 56 24.96 -6.01 25.37
C LYS A 56 23.63 -5.31 25.11
N ASP A 57 22.54 -6.06 25.21
CA ASP A 57 21.19 -5.52 25.26
C ASP A 57 21.15 -4.42 26.33
N SER A 58 21.20 -3.17 25.89
CA SER A 58 20.86 -2.03 26.72
C SER A 58 19.37 -1.70 26.62
N GLU A 59 18.57 -2.59 26.01
CA GLU A 59 17.12 -2.52 26.13
C GLU A 59 16.76 -2.90 27.55
N SER A 60 16.27 -1.93 28.32
CA SER A 60 15.62 -2.19 29.59
C SER A 60 14.64 -3.35 29.39
N GLY A 61 14.82 -4.47 30.10
CA GLY A 61 14.03 -5.69 29.94
C GLY A 61 12.52 -5.58 30.25
N CYS A 62 11.96 -4.37 30.29
CA CYS A 62 10.58 -4.05 30.59
C CYS A 62 9.62 -4.07 29.39
N LEU A 63 10.08 -4.17 28.14
CA LEU A 63 9.20 -4.14 26.95
C LEU A 63 9.32 -5.41 26.09
N LYS A 64 9.37 -6.60 26.70
CA LYS A 64 9.07 -7.85 25.97
C LYS A 64 7.56 -7.98 25.75
N SER A 65 7.00 -7.17 24.85
CA SER A 65 5.59 -7.21 24.42
C SER A 65 5.50 -7.68 22.97
N PHE A 66 4.42 -8.38 22.61
CA PHE A 66 4.13 -8.72 21.21
C PHE A 66 4.04 -7.46 20.32
N PHE A 67 3.73 -6.30 20.93
CA PHE A 67 3.76 -5.00 20.25
C PHE A 67 5.08 -4.69 19.58
N THR A 68 6.20 -5.20 20.11
CA THR A 68 7.53 -5.01 19.51
C THR A 68 7.67 -5.62 18.13
N GLN A 69 6.77 -6.55 17.75
CA GLN A 69 6.72 -7.14 16.41
C GLN A 69 5.78 -6.38 15.46
N SER A 70 4.98 -5.44 15.97
CA SER A 70 4.03 -4.67 15.17
C SER A 70 4.70 -3.71 14.21
N LEU A 71 3.98 -3.35 13.13
CA LEU A 71 4.41 -2.32 12.19
C LEU A 71 4.50 -0.93 12.82
N HIS A 72 3.70 -0.62 13.85
CA HIS A 72 3.80 0.67 14.55
C HIS A 72 5.08 0.79 15.37
N HIS A 73 5.59 -0.32 15.92
CA HIS A 73 6.84 -0.33 16.66
C HIS A 73 8.07 -0.38 15.75
N THR A 74 8.05 -1.28 14.76
CA THR A 74 9.19 -1.54 13.89
C THR A 74 9.31 -0.51 12.76
N GLY A 75 8.16 -0.04 12.26
CA GLY A 75 8.02 0.70 10.99
C GLY A 75 8.64 -0.02 9.80
N GLU A 76 8.67 -1.34 9.86
CA GLU A 76 9.34 -2.19 8.88
C GLU A 76 8.79 -1.98 7.47
N GLY A 77 7.47 -1.76 7.32
CA GLY A 77 6.85 -1.50 6.02
C GLY A 77 7.49 -0.37 5.24
N MET A 78 7.86 0.72 5.92
CA MET A 78 8.49 1.87 5.26
C MET A 78 9.94 1.57 4.89
N ARG A 79 10.67 0.85 5.75
CA ARG A 79 12.06 0.44 5.50
C ARG A 79 12.14 -0.55 4.34
N TYR A 80 11.33 -1.61 4.39
CA TYR A 80 11.35 -2.70 3.42
C TYR A 80 11.17 -2.17 2.00
N TRP A 81 10.07 -1.45 1.72
CA TRP A 81 9.81 -0.96 0.36
C TRP A 81 10.79 0.11 -0.11
N TYR A 82 11.40 0.85 0.82
CA TYR A 82 12.47 1.79 0.50
C TYR A 82 13.75 1.06 0.07
N GLU A 83 14.15 0.00 0.78
CA GLU A 83 15.42 -0.72 0.58
C GLU A 83 15.33 -1.95 -0.34
N GLU A 84 14.12 -2.39 -0.71
CA GLU A 84 13.89 -3.50 -1.64
C GLU A 84 14.55 -3.21 -3.00
N ALA A 85 14.92 -4.26 -3.74
CA ALA A 85 15.48 -4.10 -5.08
C ALA A 85 14.50 -3.35 -6.01
N GLY A 86 15.00 -2.36 -6.74
CA GLY A 86 14.18 -1.43 -7.52
C GLY A 86 13.42 -0.40 -6.66
N GLY A 87 13.63 -0.42 -5.34
CA GLY A 87 13.11 0.55 -4.39
C GLY A 87 13.89 1.85 -4.40
N PHE A 88 13.41 2.79 -3.60
CA PHE A 88 13.90 4.15 -3.67
C PHE A 88 15.38 4.30 -3.23
N MET A 89 15.88 3.39 -2.38
CA MET A 89 17.30 3.34 -2.00
C MET A 89 18.25 3.16 -3.20
N ASP A 90 17.83 2.45 -4.26
CA ASP A 90 18.67 2.25 -5.45
C ASP A 90 19.00 3.57 -6.17
N ILE A 91 18.14 4.58 -5.99
CA ILE A 91 18.34 5.91 -6.56
C ILE A 91 19.11 6.82 -5.59
N THR A 92 18.79 6.75 -4.30
CA THR A 92 19.41 7.65 -3.29
C THR A 92 20.79 7.22 -2.86
N GLY A 93 21.05 5.91 -2.77
CA GLY A 93 22.21 5.34 -2.10
C GLY A 93 22.24 5.57 -0.58
N ILE A 94 21.15 6.05 0.03
CA ILE A 94 21.09 6.39 1.47
C ILE A 94 20.30 5.30 2.19
N PRO A 95 20.87 4.60 3.19
CA PRO A 95 20.12 3.62 3.98
C PRO A 95 18.96 4.25 4.76
N TYR A 96 17.85 3.53 4.92
CA TYR A 96 16.67 4.03 5.63
C TYR A 96 16.98 4.48 7.07
N ALA A 97 17.90 3.79 7.76
CA ALA A 97 18.30 4.12 9.12
C ALA A 97 18.92 5.53 9.28
N GLN A 98 19.45 6.09 8.19
CA GLN A 98 20.02 7.44 8.14
C GLN A 98 18.97 8.52 7.85
N LEU A 99 17.75 8.13 7.46
CA LEU A 99 16.65 9.05 7.24
C LEU A 99 15.93 9.38 8.55
N ASP A 100 15.40 10.59 8.62
CA ASP A 100 14.54 11.07 9.68
C ASP A 100 13.10 10.51 9.62
N CYS A 101 12.84 9.60 8.67
CA CYS A 101 11.61 8.81 8.55
C CYS A 101 11.33 7.94 9.79
N LYS A 102 12.38 7.50 10.51
CA LYS A 102 12.28 6.66 11.70
C LYS A 102 11.57 7.29 12.91
N ASN A 103 11.38 8.61 12.89
CA ASN A 103 10.81 9.36 14.03
C ASN A 103 9.31 9.09 14.25
N CYS A 104 8.65 8.37 13.35
CA CYS A 104 7.25 7.99 13.50
C CYS A 104 7.05 6.68 14.28
N HIS A 105 8.10 5.87 14.49
CA HIS A 105 7.96 4.53 15.06
C HIS A 105 7.81 4.59 16.59
N ILE A 106 6.87 3.82 17.13
CA ILE A 106 6.41 3.93 18.52
C ILE A 106 7.23 3.03 19.46
N GLN A 107 7.95 3.65 20.39
CA GLN A 107 8.79 2.94 21.38
C GLN A 107 8.09 2.71 22.73
N SER A 108 6.94 3.33 22.97
CA SER A 108 6.20 3.22 24.24
C SER A 108 4.70 3.43 24.03
N CYS A 109 3.89 2.73 24.82
CA CYS A 109 2.44 2.87 24.89
C CYS A 109 2.02 4.31 25.24
N ASP A 110 2.88 5.06 25.93
CA ASP A 110 2.57 6.40 26.45
C ASP A 110 2.18 7.40 25.35
N LYS A 111 2.80 7.24 24.17
CA LYS A 111 2.56 8.13 23.03
C LYS A 111 1.06 8.19 22.71
N CYS A 112 0.39 7.04 22.73
CA CYS A 112 -1.01 6.91 22.38
C CYS A 112 -1.94 6.88 23.60
N HIS A 113 -1.51 6.29 24.71
CA HIS A 113 -2.40 6.03 25.85
C HIS A 113 -2.30 7.05 26.99
N VAL A 114 -1.19 7.76 27.17
CA VAL A 114 -1.03 8.61 28.38
C VAL A 114 -1.62 10.00 28.20
N ARG A 115 -2.57 10.38 29.07
CA ARG A 115 -3.00 11.77 29.26
C ARG A 115 -2.44 12.35 30.56
N GLU A 116 -2.29 13.66 30.61
CA GLU A 116 -1.87 14.37 31.82
C GLU A 116 -3.10 14.83 32.62
N GLU A 117 -3.06 14.60 33.94
CA GLU A 117 -4.08 15.04 34.89
C GLU A 117 -3.38 15.79 36.03
N GLY A 118 -3.26 17.11 35.88
CA GLY A 118 -2.49 17.94 36.80
C GLY A 118 -1.01 17.54 36.80
N LYS A 119 -0.54 16.94 37.89
CA LYS A 119 0.84 16.42 38.02
C LYS A 119 0.95 14.91 37.75
N GLN A 120 -0.15 14.23 37.48
CA GLN A 120 -0.21 12.78 37.28
C GLN A 120 -0.31 12.44 35.80
N LYS A 121 0.17 11.25 35.44
CA LYS A 121 0.02 10.65 34.10
C LYS A 121 -0.85 9.42 34.24
N VAL A 122 -1.88 9.31 33.41
CA VAL A 122 -2.81 8.18 33.45
C VAL A 122 -3.04 7.61 32.06
N LEU A 123 -3.27 6.29 31.98
CA LEU A 123 -3.67 5.65 30.73
C LEU A 123 -5.15 5.98 30.43
N SER A 124 -5.43 6.30 29.18
CA SER A 124 -6.75 6.70 28.71
C SER A 124 -7.10 6.00 27.40
N ARG A 125 -8.22 5.26 27.41
CA ARG A 125 -8.81 4.69 26.20
C ARG A 125 -9.43 5.77 25.30
N GLU A 126 -9.94 6.85 25.89
CA GLU A 126 -10.48 8.00 25.17
C GLU A 126 -9.39 8.63 24.31
N LYS A 127 -8.22 8.94 24.90
CA LYS A 127 -7.06 9.46 24.14
C LYS A 127 -6.67 8.50 23.02
N ALA A 128 -6.55 7.21 23.31
CA ALA A 128 -6.13 6.22 22.33
C ALA A 128 -7.12 6.07 21.15
N ARG A 129 -8.39 6.44 21.34
CA ARG A 129 -9.43 6.40 20.30
C ARG A 129 -9.61 7.73 19.57
N ASP A 130 -9.17 8.85 20.16
CA ASP A 130 -9.21 10.16 19.51
C ASP A 130 -8.31 10.16 18.26
N MET A 131 -8.87 10.54 17.11
CA MET A 131 -8.15 10.67 15.85
C MET A 131 -6.90 11.55 15.97
N LYS A 132 -6.91 12.56 16.84
CA LYS A 132 -5.76 13.46 17.09
C LYS A 132 -4.53 12.70 17.57
N THR A 133 -4.69 11.51 18.13
CA THR A 133 -3.59 10.63 18.51
C THR A 133 -2.89 10.02 17.29
N CYS A 134 -3.63 9.70 16.23
CA CYS A 134 -3.13 9.07 15.01
C CYS A 134 -2.49 10.07 14.04
N MET A 135 -3.07 11.28 13.94
CA MET A 135 -2.73 12.27 12.93
C MET A 135 -1.26 12.75 12.88
N PRO A 136 -0.49 12.80 13.99
CA PRO A 136 0.92 13.19 13.93
C PRO A 136 1.77 12.27 13.05
N CYS A 137 1.37 11.01 12.89
CA CYS A 137 2.06 10.03 12.04
C CYS A 137 1.31 9.78 10.72
N HIS A 138 -0.03 9.78 10.74
CA HIS A 138 -0.88 9.57 9.56
C HIS A 138 -1.19 10.88 8.82
N GLY A 139 -0.18 11.73 8.60
CA GLY A 139 -0.36 13.05 7.99
C GLY A 139 -0.91 13.03 6.56
N ARG A 140 -0.63 11.95 5.79
CA ARG A 140 -1.20 11.75 4.44
C ARG A 140 -2.72 11.62 4.49
N GLU A 141 -3.25 10.96 5.50
CA GLU A 141 -4.70 10.85 5.70
C GLU A 141 -5.30 12.21 6.09
N GLY A 142 -4.58 13.01 6.88
CA GLY A 142 -5.01 14.36 7.22
C GLY A 142 -5.10 15.29 6.02
N LEU A 143 -4.26 15.04 5.02
CA LEU A 143 -4.33 15.73 3.73
C LEU A 143 -5.52 15.23 2.89
N THR A 144 -5.81 13.92 2.88
CA THR A 144 -7.04 13.37 2.29
C THR A 144 -8.27 14.10 2.83
N PHE A 145 -8.44 14.19 4.15
CA PHE A 145 -9.61 14.84 4.75
C PHE A 145 -9.72 16.32 4.40
N LYS A 146 -8.60 17.02 4.24
CA LYS A 146 -8.61 18.41 3.77
C LYS A 146 -9.09 18.52 2.32
N PHE A 147 -8.66 17.62 1.45
CA PHE A 147 -9.15 17.59 0.07
C PHE A 147 -10.63 17.25 0.00
N ASP A 148 -11.10 16.29 0.81
CA ASP A 148 -12.52 15.92 0.87
C ASP A 148 -13.36 17.09 1.37
N ALA A 149 -12.98 17.71 2.48
CA ALA A 149 -13.69 18.85 3.04
C ALA A 149 -13.76 20.02 2.04
N ALA A 150 -12.67 20.30 1.32
CA ALA A 150 -12.64 21.36 0.31
C ALA A 150 -13.57 21.09 -0.89
N LYS A 151 -13.90 19.83 -1.17
CA LYS A 151 -14.81 19.41 -2.26
C LYS A 151 -16.21 19.04 -1.77
N GLY A 152 -16.47 19.05 -0.45
CA GLY A 152 -17.71 18.54 0.13
C GLY A 152 -17.90 17.03 -0.05
N GLN A 153 -16.79 16.26 -0.10
CA GLN A 153 -16.76 14.83 -0.42
C GLN A 153 -16.32 13.98 0.78
N THR A 154 -16.74 14.36 1.99
CA THR A 154 -16.46 13.60 3.22
C THR A 154 -16.93 12.16 3.07
N GLY A 155 -16.04 11.19 3.32
CA GLY A 155 -16.38 9.76 3.21
C GLY A 155 -17.51 9.35 4.17
N VAL A 156 -18.33 8.39 3.75
CA VAL A 156 -19.57 8.02 4.47
C VAL A 156 -19.34 7.59 5.92
N HIS A 157 -18.23 6.90 6.20
CA HIS A 157 -17.87 6.48 7.54
C HIS A 157 -17.52 7.66 8.44
N MET A 158 -16.78 8.63 7.91
CA MET A 158 -16.45 9.86 8.64
C MET A 158 -17.69 10.73 8.85
N ALA A 159 -18.61 10.76 7.88
CA ALA A 159 -19.88 11.47 7.99
C ALA A 159 -20.83 10.82 9.02
N ALA A 160 -20.63 9.53 9.33
CA ALA A 160 -21.31 8.80 10.39
C ALA A 160 -20.55 8.87 11.74
N ASP A 161 -19.67 9.87 11.92
CA ASP A 161 -18.87 10.10 13.12
C ASP A 161 -17.94 8.94 13.52
N MET A 162 -17.61 8.02 12.60
CA MET A 162 -16.63 6.97 12.86
C MET A 162 -15.22 7.57 12.91
N ALA A 163 -14.44 7.14 13.91
CA ALA A 163 -13.03 7.45 14.05
C ALA A 163 -12.14 6.29 13.56
N CYS A 164 -10.83 6.54 13.45
CA CYS A 164 -9.84 5.54 13.05
C CYS A 164 -9.98 4.24 13.87
N ALA A 165 -10.15 4.37 15.18
CA ALA A 165 -10.21 3.26 16.13
C ALA A 165 -11.55 2.50 16.15
N ASP A 166 -12.52 2.90 15.34
CA ASP A 166 -13.74 2.12 15.09
C ASP A 166 -13.52 1.06 14.02
N CYS A 167 -12.53 1.26 13.14
CA CYS A 167 -12.11 0.28 12.14
C CYS A 167 -10.80 -0.40 12.56
N HIS A 168 -9.77 0.38 12.88
CA HIS A 168 -8.45 -0.10 13.24
C HIS A 168 -8.27 -0.16 14.75
N PHE A 169 -8.53 -1.33 15.34
CA PHE A 169 -8.39 -1.59 16.77
C PHE A 169 -7.72 -2.93 17.04
N GLY A 170 -7.28 -3.14 18.28
CA GLY A 170 -6.66 -4.39 18.70
C GLY A 170 -5.39 -4.66 17.90
N ASP A 171 -5.37 -5.78 17.18
CA ASP A 171 -4.21 -6.29 16.46
C ASP A 171 -3.81 -5.41 15.26
N ASP A 172 -4.74 -4.67 14.65
CA ASP A 172 -4.42 -3.68 13.59
C ASP A 172 -3.45 -2.60 14.07
N VAL A 173 -3.51 -2.26 15.37
CA VAL A 173 -2.67 -1.22 15.97
C VAL A 173 -1.52 -1.84 16.76
N HIS A 174 -1.83 -2.84 17.60
CA HIS A 174 -0.84 -3.44 18.50
C HIS A 174 -0.04 -4.59 17.88
N GLY A 175 -0.41 -5.07 16.70
CA GLY A 175 0.10 -6.33 16.13
C GLY A 175 -0.46 -7.56 16.83
N ASP A 176 -0.21 -8.72 16.24
CA ASP A 176 -0.62 -10.06 16.71
C ASP A 176 0.60 -10.87 17.22
N GLY A 177 1.75 -10.21 17.38
CA GLY A 177 3.03 -10.84 17.72
C GLY A 177 3.78 -11.45 16.53
N GLN A 178 3.24 -11.36 15.31
CA GLN A 178 3.94 -11.76 14.10
C GLN A 178 4.58 -10.54 13.44
N PHE A 179 5.86 -10.65 13.16
CA PHE A 179 6.56 -9.66 12.37
C PHE A 179 6.07 -9.68 10.92
N ARG A 180 5.84 -8.49 10.34
CA ARG A 180 5.41 -8.34 8.95
C ARG A 180 6.22 -7.25 8.27
N GLN A 181 6.55 -7.49 7.00
CA GLN A 181 7.35 -6.57 6.18
C GLN A 181 6.54 -5.45 5.52
N SER A 182 5.20 -5.50 5.59
CA SER A 182 4.33 -4.50 4.96
C SER A 182 2.95 -4.49 5.61
N MET A 183 2.29 -3.33 5.56
CA MET A 183 0.87 -3.19 5.92
C MET A 183 -0.09 -3.89 4.94
N ARG A 184 0.40 -4.30 3.75
CA ARG A 184 -0.33 -5.13 2.79
C ARG A 184 0.05 -6.60 2.83
N ALA A 185 0.86 -7.01 3.82
CA ALA A 185 1.09 -8.43 4.03
C ALA A 185 -0.20 -9.08 4.56
N PRO A 186 -0.51 -10.34 4.19
CA PRO A 186 -1.68 -11.03 4.70
C PRO A 186 -1.76 -10.96 6.22
N GLY A 187 -2.92 -10.55 6.75
CA GLY A 187 -3.16 -10.40 8.19
C GLY A 187 -2.49 -9.20 8.87
N ALA A 188 -1.81 -8.30 8.14
CA ALA A 188 -1.24 -7.08 8.73
C ALA A 188 -2.30 -6.06 9.14
N VAL A 189 -3.38 -5.98 8.36
CA VAL A 189 -4.59 -5.23 8.67
C VAL A 189 -5.73 -6.23 8.60
N ALA A 190 -6.34 -6.52 9.74
CA ALA A 190 -7.44 -7.46 9.87
C ALA A 190 -8.79 -6.83 9.54
N MET A 191 -8.93 -5.51 9.59
CA MET A 191 -10.19 -4.86 9.23
C MET A 191 -10.45 -4.94 7.71
N THR A 192 -11.65 -5.36 7.34
CA THR A 192 -12.12 -5.42 5.94
C THR A 192 -13.54 -4.88 5.84
N CYS A 193 -14.00 -4.59 4.62
CA CYS A 193 -15.37 -4.12 4.37
C CYS A 193 -16.40 -5.18 4.76
N GLU A 194 -16.08 -6.44 4.45
CA GLU A 194 -16.92 -7.61 4.63
C GLU A 194 -17.28 -7.84 6.09
N LYS A 195 -16.36 -7.58 7.03
CA LYS A 195 -16.66 -7.71 8.47
C LYS A 195 -17.92 -6.94 8.90
N CYS A 196 -18.14 -5.76 8.33
CA CYS A 196 -19.34 -4.97 8.60
C CYS A 196 -20.45 -5.32 7.62
N HIS A 197 -20.18 -5.18 6.33
CA HIS A 197 -21.23 -5.19 5.31
C HIS A 197 -21.75 -6.60 4.98
N VAL A 198 -20.94 -7.64 5.20
CA VAL A 198 -21.31 -9.05 4.91
C VAL A 198 -21.53 -9.82 6.21
N ASP A 199 -20.53 -9.86 7.09
CA ASP A 199 -20.57 -10.64 8.33
C ASP A 199 -21.43 -9.96 9.41
N GLN A 200 -21.77 -8.67 9.23
CA GLN A 200 -22.64 -7.91 10.11
C GLN A 200 -22.20 -7.97 11.59
N VAL A 201 -20.89 -7.90 11.86
CA VAL A 201 -20.36 -7.89 13.25
C VAL A 201 -20.79 -6.66 14.04
N ARG A 202 -21.36 -5.65 13.35
CA ARG A 202 -22.01 -4.46 13.87
C ARG A 202 -23.08 -3.99 12.88
N GLU A 203 -24.02 -3.19 13.35
CA GLU A 203 -25.05 -2.58 12.50
C GLU A 203 -24.40 -1.75 11.37
N SER A 204 -24.71 -2.11 10.14
CA SER A 204 -24.26 -1.42 8.93
C SER A 204 -25.17 -1.77 7.75
N PRO A 205 -25.15 -0.99 6.65
CA PRO A 205 -25.83 -1.39 5.43
C PRO A 205 -25.34 -2.77 4.95
N ALA A 206 -26.26 -3.67 4.68
CA ALA A 206 -25.94 -5.00 4.20
C ALA A 206 -25.47 -4.98 2.74
N PHE A 207 -24.45 -5.79 2.45
CA PHE A 207 -24.02 -6.09 1.10
C PHE A 207 -25.14 -6.82 0.34
N ASP A 208 -25.49 -6.29 -0.83
CA ASP A 208 -26.49 -6.89 -1.72
C ASP A 208 -25.78 -7.51 -2.94
N PRO A 209 -25.64 -8.85 -3.02
CA PRO A 209 -24.98 -9.51 -4.15
C PRO A 209 -25.75 -9.37 -5.48
N GLU A 210 -27.05 -9.04 -5.44
CA GLU A 210 -27.93 -9.05 -6.60
C GLU A 210 -27.94 -7.72 -7.37
N THR A 211 -27.25 -6.69 -6.86
CA THR A 211 -27.04 -5.48 -7.67
C THR A 211 -26.29 -5.84 -8.95
N ALA A 212 -26.63 -5.18 -10.06
CA ALA A 212 -26.03 -5.46 -11.37
C ALA A 212 -24.49 -5.46 -11.32
N ALA A 213 -23.90 -4.48 -10.62
CA ALA A 213 -22.45 -4.39 -10.47
C ALA A 213 -21.85 -5.54 -9.64
N HIS A 214 -22.45 -5.91 -8.50
CA HIS A 214 -21.95 -7.01 -7.68
C HIS A 214 -22.10 -8.36 -8.40
N ALA A 215 -23.24 -8.60 -9.05
CA ALA A 215 -23.47 -9.83 -9.81
C ALA A 215 -22.49 -9.98 -10.99
N ALA A 216 -22.20 -8.90 -11.71
CA ALA A 216 -21.28 -8.93 -12.86
C ALA A 216 -19.81 -9.17 -12.45
N HIS A 217 -19.38 -8.60 -11.33
CA HIS A 217 -17.97 -8.63 -10.92
C HIS A 217 -17.65 -9.75 -9.92
N GLY A 218 -18.61 -10.16 -9.10
CA GLY A 218 -18.41 -11.15 -8.05
C GLY A 218 -17.16 -10.87 -7.23
N ASP A 219 -16.30 -11.88 -7.11
CA ASP A 219 -15.08 -11.81 -6.30
C ASP A 219 -13.84 -11.20 -7.03
N LYS A 220 -14.00 -10.71 -8.26
CA LYS A 220 -12.87 -10.23 -9.09
C LYS A 220 -12.33 -8.86 -8.67
N LEU A 221 -13.16 -8.05 -8.01
CA LEU A 221 -12.81 -6.70 -7.57
C LEU A 221 -12.84 -6.63 -6.04
N ALA A 222 -11.89 -5.90 -5.45
CA ALA A 222 -12.03 -5.47 -4.06
C ALA A 222 -13.07 -4.34 -3.96
N CYS A 223 -13.82 -4.26 -2.86
CA CYS A 223 -14.88 -3.24 -2.69
C CYS A 223 -14.39 -1.82 -2.98
N GLN A 224 -13.14 -1.53 -2.60
CA GLN A 224 -12.49 -0.24 -2.79
C GLN A 224 -12.24 0.15 -4.26
N ALA A 225 -12.23 -0.78 -5.21
CA ALA A 225 -12.17 -0.44 -6.64
C ALA A 225 -13.37 0.42 -7.06
N CYS A 226 -14.56 0.15 -6.49
CA CYS A 226 -15.80 0.84 -6.81
C CYS A 226 -16.17 1.91 -5.78
N HIS A 227 -15.95 1.65 -4.49
CA HIS A 227 -16.45 2.50 -3.41
C HIS A 227 -15.48 3.60 -2.97
N VAL A 228 -14.19 3.52 -3.29
CA VAL A 228 -13.27 4.64 -3.01
C VAL A 228 -13.36 5.67 -4.12
N SER A 229 -13.59 6.94 -3.77
CA SER A 229 -13.90 8.02 -4.73
C SER A 229 -12.74 8.46 -5.62
N ASN A 230 -11.51 8.39 -5.12
CA ASN A 230 -10.25 8.71 -5.80
C ASN A 230 -9.09 8.34 -4.86
N THR A 231 -7.84 8.63 -5.20
CA THR A 231 -6.70 8.39 -4.32
C THR A 231 -5.89 9.66 -4.11
N THR A 232 -5.46 9.88 -2.87
CA THR A 232 -4.46 10.90 -2.54
C THR A 232 -3.09 10.46 -3.05
N ALA A 233 -2.48 11.26 -3.92
CA ALA A 233 -1.15 11.05 -4.47
C ALA A 233 -0.20 12.18 -4.07
N CYS A 234 1.08 11.83 -3.91
CA CYS A 234 2.17 12.76 -3.63
C CYS A 234 3.16 12.69 -4.79
N MET A 235 3.15 13.71 -5.64
CA MET A 235 3.92 13.71 -6.87
C MET A 235 5.15 14.61 -6.74
N ASN A 236 6.22 14.26 -7.43
CA ASN A 236 7.44 15.05 -7.56
C ASN A 236 8.03 15.43 -6.20
N CYS A 237 8.18 14.44 -5.32
CA CYS A 237 8.94 14.64 -4.10
C CYS A 237 10.40 14.97 -4.47
N HIS A 238 10.87 16.18 -4.18
CA HIS A 238 12.24 16.57 -4.48
C HIS A 238 13.13 16.22 -3.28
N PHE A 239 13.69 15.01 -3.30
CA PHE A 239 14.31 14.42 -2.11
C PHE A 239 15.62 15.11 -1.71
N ASN A 240 16.39 15.61 -2.68
CA ASN A 240 17.57 16.45 -2.42
C ASN A 240 17.22 17.63 -1.50
N ARG A 241 16.12 18.32 -1.81
CA ARG A 241 15.69 19.50 -1.06
C ARG A 241 15.22 19.13 0.33
N PHE A 242 14.60 17.97 0.48
CA PHE A 242 14.22 17.45 1.78
C PHE A 242 15.46 17.15 2.63
N LEU A 243 16.48 16.50 2.09
CA LEU A 243 17.73 16.21 2.79
C LEU A 243 18.47 17.49 3.21
N GLU A 244 18.48 18.53 2.36
CA GLU A 244 19.11 19.82 2.66
C GLU A 244 18.40 20.60 3.77
N THR A 245 17.06 20.60 3.77
CA THR A 245 16.26 21.53 4.59
C THR A 245 15.58 20.87 5.78
N GLY A 246 15.44 19.54 5.77
CA GLY A 246 14.59 18.79 6.69
C GLY A 246 13.08 19.08 6.53
N GLN A 247 12.68 19.90 5.56
CA GLN A 247 11.29 20.33 5.39
C GLN A 247 10.56 19.48 4.37
N ARG A 248 9.39 18.98 4.74
CA ARG A 248 8.48 18.27 3.81
C ARG A 248 7.55 19.25 3.08
N LYS A 249 7.27 20.42 3.66
CA LYS A 249 6.33 21.41 3.11
C LYS A 249 6.86 21.97 1.80
N GLY A 250 6.05 21.88 0.74
CA GLY A 250 6.38 22.42 -0.58
C GLY A 250 7.41 21.61 -1.37
N ASN A 251 7.87 20.47 -0.87
CA ASN A 251 8.81 19.59 -1.59
C ASN A 251 8.12 18.54 -2.44
N PHE A 252 6.79 18.51 -2.46
CA PHE A 252 6.00 17.63 -3.31
C PHE A 252 4.71 18.35 -3.70
N ILE A 253 4.04 17.79 -4.70
CA ILE A 253 2.78 18.27 -5.27
C ILE A 253 1.68 17.28 -4.85
N PRO A 254 0.90 17.61 -3.80
CA PRO A 254 -0.21 16.78 -3.39
C PRO A 254 -1.39 16.94 -4.36
N MET A 255 -2.08 15.83 -4.66
CA MET A 255 -3.32 15.87 -5.45
C MET A 255 -4.23 14.69 -5.13
N LYS A 256 -5.50 14.82 -5.52
CA LYS A 256 -6.56 13.84 -5.27
C LYS A 256 -7.64 13.95 -6.35
N GLU A 257 -7.31 13.49 -7.54
CA GLU A 257 -8.12 13.71 -8.76
C GLU A 257 -8.40 12.42 -9.55
N TRP A 258 -7.58 11.38 -9.37
CA TRP A 258 -7.74 10.10 -10.06
C TRP A 258 -7.90 8.94 -9.08
N LEU A 259 -8.39 7.81 -9.59
CA LEU A 259 -8.26 6.50 -8.97
C LEU A 259 -7.43 5.63 -9.92
N LEU A 260 -6.32 5.05 -9.46
CA LEU A 260 -5.67 4.01 -10.26
C LEU A 260 -6.35 2.67 -9.98
N LEU A 261 -6.48 1.83 -11.00
CA LEU A 261 -6.78 0.40 -10.82
C LEU A 261 -5.47 -0.38 -10.84
N ILE A 262 -5.25 -1.22 -9.84
CA ILE A 262 -4.07 -2.06 -9.68
C ILE A 262 -4.49 -3.45 -9.18
N ASN A 263 -3.76 -4.51 -9.48
CA ASN A 263 -3.99 -5.83 -8.91
C ASN A 263 -3.34 -5.95 -7.53
N HIS A 264 -4.02 -6.65 -6.62
CA HIS A 264 -3.51 -7.06 -5.32
C HIS A 264 -4.29 -8.28 -4.84
N GLU A 265 -3.60 -9.31 -4.33
CA GLU A 265 -4.23 -10.56 -3.84
C GLU A 265 -5.23 -11.18 -4.86
N GLY A 266 -4.88 -11.12 -6.15
CA GLY A 266 -5.70 -11.69 -7.23
C GLY A 266 -6.96 -10.88 -7.61
N LYS A 267 -7.18 -9.70 -7.01
CA LYS A 267 -8.30 -8.82 -7.29
C LYS A 267 -7.83 -7.47 -7.84
N VAL A 268 -8.64 -6.83 -8.66
CA VAL A 268 -8.44 -5.41 -9.00
C VAL A 268 -8.92 -4.56 -7.83
N THR A 269 -8.10 -3.60 -7.44
CA THR A 269 -8.32 -2.71 -6.30
C THR A 269 -7.98 -1.27 -6.65
N SER A 270 -8.38 -0.33 -5.77
CA SER A 270 -7.87 1.03 -5.80
C SER A 270 -6.37 1.07 -5.55
N GLY A 271 -5.66 1.82 -6.38
CA GLY A 271 -4.24 2.06 -6.30
C GLY A 271 -3.92 3.55 -6.38
N SER A 272 -2.70 3.90 -6.00
CA SER A 272 -2.16 5.24 -6.12
C SER A 272 -0.73 5.20 -6.67
N ALA A 273 -0.21 6.37 -7.01
CA ALA A 273 1.17 6.55 -7.43
C ALA A 273 1.87 7.59 -6.55
N MET A 274 3.16 7.40 -6.35
CA MET A 274 4.04 8.40 -5.73
C MET A 274 5.26 8.57 -6.61
N THR A 275 5.55 9.80 -7.01
CA THR A 275 6.74 10.11 -7.79
C THR A 275 7.76 10.91 -7.01
N LEU A 276 9.02 10.69 -7.33
CA LEU A 276 10.14 11.29 -6.65
C LEU A 276 11.24 11.62 -7.66
N VAL A 277 11.90 12.77 -7.45
CA VAL A 277 13.10 13.19 -8.17
C VAL A 277 14.28 13.32 -7.19
N TYR A 278 15.39 12.66 -7.51
CA TYR A 278 16.65 12.73 -6.75
C TYR A 278 17.82 12.77 -7.71
N ASP A 279 18.58 13.87 -7.68
CA ASP A 279 19.75 14.08 -8.56
C ASP A 279 19.41 13.83 -10.05
N GLN A 280 18.33 14.47 -10.52
CA GLN A 280 17.73 14.32 -11.87
C GLN A 280 17.20 12.90 -12.21
N LYS A 281 17.41 11.90 -11.34
CA LYS A 281 16.82 10.58 -11.51
C LYS A 281 15.35 10.59 -11.11
N LYS A 282 14.56 9.86 -11.88
CA LYS A 282 13.10 9.77 -11.76
C LYS A 282 12.70 8.44 -11.16
N PHE A 283 11.75 8.48 -10.24
CA PHE A 283 11.18 7.30 -9.58
C PHE A 283 9.67 7.38 -9.53
N ILE A 284 9.01 6.26 -9.74
CA ILE A 284 7.59 6.09 -9.47
C ILE A 284 7.33 4.77 -8.74
N ALA A 285 6.55 4.85 -7.66
CA ALA A 285 5.98 3.68 -7.01
C ALA A 285 4.47 3.63 -7.26
N TYR A 286 3.97 2.49 -7.73
CA TYR A 286 2.56 2.13 -7.75
C TYR A 286 2.24 1.25 -6.55
N VAL A 287 1.17 1.57 -5.82
CA VAL A 287 0.77 0.83 -4.60
C VAL A 287 -0.74 0.63 -4.53
N PRO A 288 -1.23 -0.52 -4.05
CA PRO A 288 -2.60 -0.66 -3.56
C PRO A 288 -2.88 0.36 -2.45
N TYR A 289 -3.94 1.16 -2.60
CA TYR A 289 -4.16 2.30 -1.71
C TYR A 289 -5.63 2.45 -1.35
N TYR A 290 -5.88 2.60 -0.05
CA TYR A 290 -7.21 2.89 0.50
C TYR A 290 -7.18 4.31 1.07
N THR A 291 -7.89 5.23 0.43
CA THR A 291 -7.82 6.66 0.79
C THR A 291 -8.77 7.05 1.92
N HIS A 292 -9.62 6.14 2.42
CA HIS A 292 -10.70 6.41 3.37
C HIS A 292 -11.86 7.31 2.88
N SER A 293 -11.79 7.85 1.66
CA SER A 293 -12.88 8.58 1.01
C SER A 293 -13.86 7.64 0.34
N VAL A 294 -14.67 6.99 1.17
CA VAL A 294 -15.67 6.01 0.72
C VAL A 294 -16.97 6.70 0.31
N MET A 295 -17.49 6.34 -0.86
CA MET A 295 -18.77 6.79 -1.40
C MET A 295 -19.91 5.87 -0.97
N PRO A 296 -21.14 6.39 -0.81
CA PRO A 296 -22.29 5.57 -0.43
C PRO A 296 -22.65 4.56 -1.52
N GLU A 297 -22.57 4.99 -2.77
CA GLU A 297 -22.78 4.16 -3.95
C GLU A 297 -21.44 3.87 -4.62
N GLY A 298 -21.32 2.70 -5.21
CA GLY A 298 -20.19 2.37 -6.07
C GLY A 298 -20.19 3.23 -7.34
N ARG A 299 -19.05 3.27 -8.01
CA ARG A 299 -18.93 3.89 -9.35
C ARG A 299 -19.92 3.32 -10.34
N LYS A 300 -20.27 4.14 -11.33
CA LYS A 300 -21.03 3.69 -12.49
C LYS A 300 -20.15 2.89 -13.43
N CYS A 301 -20.76 2.09 -14.29
CA CYS A 301 -20.04 1.26 -15.24
C CYS A 301 -19.15 2.11 -16.17
N ASP A 302 -19.64 3.25 -16.67
CA ASP A 302 -18.94 4.15 -17.60
C ASP A 302 -17.81 4.97 -16.95
N ASP A 303 -17.75 5.03 -15.62
CA ASP A 303 -16.59 5.60 -14.92
C ASP A 303 -15.32 4.74 -15.14
N CYS A 304 -15.50 3.44 -15.38
CA CYS A 304 -14.43 2.45 -15.50
C CYS A 304 -14.35 1.86 -16.92
N HIS A 305 -15.46 1.39 -17.46
CA HIS A 305 -15.56 0.75 -18.77
C HIS A 305 -15.66 1.78 -19.88
N GLN A 306 -14.93 1.56 -20.97
CA GLN A 306 -14.89 2.45 -22.13
C GLN A 306 -14.60 3.92 -21.80
N ASN A 307 -14.02 4.18 -20.62
CA ASN A 307 -13.65 5.54 -20.23
C ASN A 307 -12.49 6.05 -21.10
N LYS A 308 -12.24 7.36 -21.06
CA LYS A 308 -11.21 7.97 -21.93
C LYS A 308 -9.81 7.38 -21.72
N ALA A 309 -9.46 6.92 -20.51
CA ALA A 309 -8.17 6.31 -20.26
C ALA A 309 -8.09 4.94 -20.96
N VAL A 310 -9.11 4.10 -20.78
CA VAL A 310 -9.22 2.79 -21.45
C VAL A 310 -9.12 2.94 -22.97
N GLN A 311 -9.85 3.89 -23.55
CA GLN A 311 -9.82 4.14 -25.00
C GLN A 311 -8.43 4.54 -25.52
N LEU A 312 -7.63 5.25 -24.72
CA LEU A 312 -6.24 5.57 -25.09
C LEU A 312 -5.35 4.33 -25.00
N LEU A 313 -5.45 3.59 -23.89
CA LEU A 313 -4.65 2.40 -23.63
C LEU A 313 -4.88 1.31 -24.69
N GLU A 314 -6.14 1.09 -25.09
CA GLU A 314 -6.52 0.14 -26.14
C GLU A 314 -5.88 0.47 -27.50
N LYS A 315 -5.72 1.76 -27.81
CA LYS A 315 -5.07 2.23 -29.03
C LYS A 315 -3.54 2.17 -28.98
N GLY A 316 -2.96 1.75 -27.85
CA GLY A 316 -1.52 1.81 -27.63
C GLY A 316 -1.03 3.19 -27.19
N GLU A 317 -1.92 4.16 -26.96
CA GLU A 317 -1.57 5.54 -26.59
C GLU A 317 -1.29 5.68 -25.09
N LYS A 318 -0.53 6.72 -24.72
CA LYS A 318 -0.26 7.02 -23.32
C LYS A 318 -1.38 7.84 -22.69
N VAL A 319 -1.74 7.51 -21.46
CA VAL A 319 -2.62 8.32 -20.62
C VAL A 319 -1.76 9.39 -19.93
N PRO A 320 -2.01 10.70 -20.16
CA PRO A 320 -1.29 11.77 -19.47
C PRO A 320 -1.83 11.93 -18.04
N VAL A 321 -1.45 11.02 -17.14
CA VAL A 321 -1.93 10.97 -15.75
C VAL A 321 -1.56 12.26 -15.01
N MET A 322 -0.37 12.78 -15.28
CA MET A 322 0.06 14.08 -14.77
C MET A 322 0.79 14.84 -15.87
N ALA A 323 0.15 15.87 -16.43
CA ALA A 323 0.74 16.76 -17.42
C ALA A 323 1.20 18.08 -16.80
N PHE A 324 2.06 18.82 -17.50
CA PHE A 324 2.44 20.20 -17.14
C PHE A 324 2.14 21.14 -18.31
N ARG A 325 1.29 22.13 -18.09
CA ARG A 325 0.83 23.09 -19.10
C ARG A 325 0.76 24.48 -18.48
N ASP A 326 1.27 25.48 -19.20
CA ASP A 326 1.21 26.89 -18.78
C ASP A 326 1.70 27.13 -17.33
N GLY A 327 2.79 26.45 -16.96
CA GLY A 327 3.38 26.57 -15.62
C GLY A 327 2.62 25.83 -14.51
N LYS A 328 1.64 24.98 -14.85
CA LYS A 328 0.78 24.28 -13.87
C LYS A 328 0.69 22.79 -14.14
N VAL A 329 0.58 22.03 -13.06
CA VAL A 329 0.25 20.61 -13.11
C VAL A 329 -1.23 20.44 -13.46
N VAL A 330 -1.49 19.60 -14.46
CA VAL A 330 -2.83 19.21 -14.90
C VAL A 330 -2.96 17.70 -14.69
N PRO A 331 -3.59 17.27 -13.58
CA PRO A 331 -3.80 15.86 -13.30
C PRO A 331 -4.95 15.30 -14.15
N TRP A 332 -4.88 14.02 -14.45
CA TRP A 332 -6.01 13.27 -14.98
C TRP A 332 -7.15 13.22 -13.96
N LYS A 333 -8.38 13.15 -14.46
CA LYS A 333 -9.59 13.04 -13.65
C LYS A 333 -10.32 11.75 -13.98
N GLY A 334 -10.67 10.99 -12.95
CA GLY A 334 -11.38 9.71 -13.10
C GLY A 334 -10.46 8.49 -12.97
N VAL A 335 -10.96 7.35 -13.43
CA VAL A 335 -10.32 6.05 -13.25
C VAL A 335 -9.26 5.80 -14.33
N VAL A 336 -8.09 5.30 -13.93
CA VAL A 336 -6.98 4.97 -14.83
C VAL A 336 -6.49 3.54 -14.52
N PRO A 337 -6.62 2.59 -15.46
CA PRO A 337 -5.98 1.29 -15.36
C PRO A 337 -4.46 1.42 -15.36
N VAL A 338 -3.74 0.80 -14.41
CA VAL A 338 -2.28 0.79 -14.43
C VAL A 338 -1.80 -0.26 -15.44
N ILE A 339 -1.41 0.22 -16.62
CA ILE A 339 -0.78 -0.59 -17.67
C ILE A 339 0.68 -0.13 -17.83
N PRO A 340 1.66 -1.04 -17.73
CA PRO A 340 3.08 -0.68 -17.84
C PRO A 340 3.38 0.10 -19.12
N ASP A 341 4.23 1.11 -19.01
CA ASP A 341 4.72 1.95 -20.11
C ASP A 341 3.69 2.82 -20.85
N GLN A 342 2.40 2.75 -20.47
CA GLN A 342 1.33 3.53 -21.08
C GLN A 342 0.76 4.64 -20.18
N LEU A 343 1.31 4.84 -18.98
CA LEU A 343 0.96 5.97 -18.13
C LEU A 343 2.10 7.00 -18.20
N ASP A 344 1.74 8.25 -18.48
CA ASP A 344 2.69 9.34 -18.59
C ASP A 344 2.57 10.30 -17.40
N PHE A 345 3.71 10.53 -16.75
CA PHE A 345 3.85 11.40 -15.60
C PHE A 345 4.97 12.40 -15.88
N VAL A 346 4.63 13.68 -15.82
CA VAL A 346 5.64 14.73 -15.88
C VAL A 346 6.45 14.75 -14.59
N TYR A 347 7.77 14.77 -14.75
CA TYR A 347 8.71 15.00 -13.67
C TYR A 347 9.18 16.44 -13.70
N LEU A 348 9.23 17.07 -12.54
CA LEU A 348 9.44 18.49 -12.37
C LEU A 348 10.60 18.71 -11.41
N ASP A 349 11.47 19.64 -11.78
CA ASP A 349 12.44 20.24 -10.87
C ASP A 349 11.82 21.45 -10.16
N LYS A 350 12.33 21.77 -8.98
CA LYS A 350 11.91 22.92 -8.18
C LYS A 350 13.00 23.98 -8.17
N THR A 351 12.76 25.07 -8.89
CA THR A 351 13.64 26.25 -8.92
C THR A 351 13.07 27.38 -8.07
N ASP A 352 13.85 28.45 -7.87
CA ASP A 352 13.38 29.67 -7.22
C ASP A 352 12.22 30.34 -7.99
N ALA A 353 12.11 30.09 -9.29
CA ALA A 353 11.02 30.58 -10.15
C ALA A 353 9.76 29.68 -10.12
N GLY A 354 9.82 28.53 -9.41
CA GLY A 354 8.75 27.55 -9.34
C GLY A 354 9.11 26.21 -9.98
N TRP A 355 8.08 25.41 -10.26
CA TRP A 355 8.23 24.09 -10.88
C TRP A 355 8.48 24.20 -12.38
N VAL A 356 9.47 23.45 -12.88
CA VAL A 356 9.79 23.37 -14.31
C VAL A 356 9.97 21.90 -14.71
N PRO A 357 9.64 21.49 -15.94
CA PRO A 357 9.93 20.13 -16.40
C PRO A 357 11.40 19.79 -16.26
N LEU A 358 11.67 18.58 -15.78
CA LEU A 358 13.02 18.03 -15.74
C LEU A 358 13.56 17.92 -17.17
N SER A 359 14.80 18.34 -17.39
CA SER A 359 15.45 18.26 -18.70
C SER A 359 15.93 16.85 -19.07
N ASP A 360 16.05 15.98 -18.08
CA ASP A 360 16.54 14.61 -18.22
C ASP A 360 15.48 13.70 -18.88
N ASP A 361 15.86 13.07 -20.00
CA ASP A 361 15.02 12.17 -20.81
C ASP A 361 15.16 10.69 -20.43
N THR A 362 16.00 10.35 -19.45
CA THR A 362 16.15 8.98 -18.93
C THR A 362 14.82 8.43 -18.46
N LYS A 363 14.57 7.13 -18.61
CA LYS A 363 13.34 6.53 -18.10
C LYS A 363 13.35 6.50 -16.58
N GLU A 364 12.20 6.73 -15.96
CA GLU A 364 12.02 6.54 -14.53
C GLU A 364 12.25 5.07 -14.11
N THR A 365 12.74 4.90 -12.89
CA THR A 365 12.67 3.59 -12.22
C THR A 365 11.25 3.39 -11.71
N VAL A 366 10.68 2.22 -12.01
CA VAL A 366 9.32 1.85 -11.63
C VAL A 366 9.38 0.77 -10.55
N GLN A 367 8.67 1.01 -9.45
CA GLN A 367 8.43 0.01 -8.41
C GLN A 367 6.94 -0.28 -8.31
N PHE A 368 6.58 -1.56 -8.29
CA PHE A 368 5.29 -2.02 -7.81
C PHE A 368 5.47 -2.44 -6.35
N ALA A 369 5.07 -1.57 -5.43
CA ALA A 369 5.26 -1.77 -4.01
C ALA A 369 3.99 -2.31 -3.35
N GLU A 370 4.14 -2.78 -2.11
CA GLU A 370 3.06 -3.32 -1.29
C GLU A 370 2.31 -4.49 -1.94
N TYR A 371 3.05 -5.34 -2.68
CA TYR A 371 2.51 -6.49 -3.41
C TYR A 371 1.44 -6.10 -4.44
N GLY A 372 1.51 -4.88 -4.98
CA GLY A 372 0.71 -4.47 -6.12
C GLY A 372 1.26 -5.05 -7.41
N GLU A 373 0.39 -5.23 -8.40
CA GLU A 373 0.75 -5.67 -9.75
C GLU A 373 -0.04 -4.85 -10.78
N PRO A 374 0.51 -4.61 -11.98
CA PRO A 374 -0.24 -3.95 -13.04
C PRO A 374 -1.48 -4.76 -13.46
N LEU A 375 -2.41 -4.11 -14.17
CA LEU A 375 -3.49 -4.82 -14.83
C LEU A 375 -2.95 -5.66 -15.99
N THR A 376 -3.60 -6.80 -16.23
CA THR A 376 -3.28 -7.66 -17.36
C THR A 376 -3.90 -7.11 -18.66
N PRO A 377 -3.37 -7.49 -19.83
CA PRO A 377 -4.01 -7.16 -21.10
C PRO A 377 -5.46 -7.66 -21.20
N ASP A 378 -5.80 -8.75 -20.53
CA ASP A 378 -7.15 -9.32 -20.51
C ASP A 378 -8.10 -8.46 -19.69
N GLN A 379 -7.66 -7.94 -18.54
CA GLN A 379 -8.42 -6.98 -17.75
C GLN A 379 -8.62 -5.66 -18.50
N LEU A 380 -7.62 -5.20 -19.26
CA LEU A 380 -7.79 -4.02 -20.12
C LEU A 380 -8.85 -4.28 -21.20
N ARG A 381 -8.86 -5.47 -21.84
CA ARG A 381 -9.90 -5.82 -22.83
C ARG A 381 -11.29 -5.87 -22.20
N MET A 382 -11.44 -6.40 -20.99
CA MET A 382 -12.71 -6.38 -20.25
C MET A 382 -13.18 -4.96 -19.95
N LEU A 383 -12.27 -4.06 -19.56
CA LEU A 383 -12.60 -2.64 -19.38
C LEU A 383 -12.95 -1.95 -20.70
N ALA A 384 -12.46 -2.45 -21.83
CA ALA A 384 -12.82 -1.98 -23.16
C ALA A 384 -14.14 -2.61 -23.68
N GLU A 385 -14.87 -3.39 -22.90
CA GLU A 385 -16.21 -3.82 -23.30
C GLU A 385 -17.20 -2.67 -23.11
N ASP A 386 -18.09 -2.49 -24.09
CA ASP A 386 -19.24 -1.60 -23.94
C ASP A 386 -20.30 -2.31 -23.08
N VAL A 387 -20.49 -1.78 -21.89
CA VAL A 387 -21.42 -2.29 -20.86
C VAL A 387 -22.51 -1.26 -20.54
N SER A 388 -22.68 -0.25 -21.41
CA SER A 388 -23.78 0.69 -21.30
C SER A 388 -25.10 -0.02 -21.64
N GLU A 389 -26.10 0.15 -20.77
CA GLU A 389 -27.47 -0.34 -21.01
C GLU A 389 -28.25 0.54 -22.00
#